data_AF-X1GXS0-F1
#
_entry.id   AF-X1GXS0-F1
#
_cell.length_a   1.000
_cell.length_b   1.000
_cell.length_c   1.000
_cell.angle_alpha   90.00
_cell.angle_beta   90.00
_cell.angle_gamma   90.00
#
_symmetry.space_group_name_H-M   'P 1'
#
loop_
_entity.id
_entity.type
_entity.pdbx_description
1 polymer ?
#
loop_
_entity_poly.entity_id
_entity_poly.type
_entity_poly.pdbx_seq_one_letter_code
_entity_poly.pdbx_strand_id
1 'polypeptide(L)'
;PFNVVSVPPPPSEAEGKVYAIHVVDKARNVTSSYINGVWNRQPEVTAGNNLYISACAKNQGGAGNLTLTIKDDTGAILASATINLGTGAGFCIGTDTINMPDRAYAINCSVHP
;
A
#
# COMPACT_ATOMS: atom_id res chain seq x y z
N PRO A 1 -21.97 47.20 3.33
CA PRO A 1 -20.64 46.63 3.66
C PRO A 1 -20.68 45.14 3.37
N PHE A 2 -19.84 44.64 2.46
CA PHE A 2 -19.82 43.21 2.12
C PHE A 2 -18.93 42.49 3.14
N ASN A 3 -19.53 41.55 3.88
CA ASN A 3 -18.77 40.65 4.75
C ASN A 3 -17.98 39.70 3.87
N VAL A 4 -16.66 39.85 3.83
CA VAL A 4 -15.75 38.85 3.28
C VAL A 4 -15.72 37.71 4.27
N VAL A 5 -16.45 36.64 3.98
CA VAL A 5 -16.37 35.39 4.74
C VAL A 5 -15.04 34.74 4.37
N SER A 6 -14.10 34.65 5.31
CA SER A 6 -12.86 33.92 5.07
C SER A 6 -13.22 32.45 4.87
N VAL A 7 -12.99 31.93 3.68
CA VAL A 7 -13.12 30.50 3.42
C VAL A 7 -12.00 29.82 4.24
N PRO A 8 -12.30 28.81 5.07
CA PRO A 8 -11.27 28.06 5.76
C PRO A 8 -10.27 27.52 4.72
N PRO A 9 -8.97 27.48 5.03
CA PRO A 9 -7.98 26.90 4.13
C PRO A 9 -8.42 25.48 3.77
N PRO A 10 -8.16 25.02 2.53
CA PRO A 10 -8.44 23.64 2.16
C PRO A 10 -7.79 22.74 3.23
N PRO A 11 -8.46 21.67 3.67
CA PRO A 11 -7.87 20.74 4.63
C PRO A 11 -6.50 20.35 4.11
N SER A 12 -5.46 20.50 4.94
CA SER A 12 -4.14 19.95 4.62
C SER A 12 -4.33 18.50 4.20
N GLU A 13 -3.60 18.01 3.19
CA GLU A 13 -3.59 16.58 2.80
C GLU A 13 -3.16 15.73 4.01
N ALA A 14 -4.05 15.51 4.97
CA ALA A 14 -3.71 15.05 6.30
C ALA A 14 -3.48 13.55 6.35
N GLU A 15 -3.65 12.83 5.23
CA GLU A 15 -3.88 11.40 5.27
C GLU A 15 -2.96 10.68 4.31
N GLY A 16 -1.91 10.10 4.88
CA GLY A 16 -1.37 8.80 4.54
C GLY A 16 -1.68 8.25 3.15
N LYS A 17 -1.10 8.86 2.11
CA LYS A 17 -1.32 8.39 0.74
C LYS A 17 -0.37 7.25 0.45
N VAL A 18 -0.91 6.06 0.22
CA VAL A 18 -0.19 4.98 -0.45
C VAL A 18 0.02 5.42 -1.90
N TYR A 19 1.27 5.65 -2.29
CA TYR A 19 1.59 6.16 -3.62
C TYR A 19 2.15 5.08 -4.54
N ALA A 20 2.68 3.99 -3.97
CA ALA A 20 3.17 2.86 -4.72
C ALA A 20 2.89 1.52 -4.03
N ILE A 21 2.54 0.49 -4.82
CA ILE A 21 2.56 -0.92 -4.43
C ILE A 21 3.34 -1.67 -5.49
N HIS A 22 4.28 -2.52 -5.09
CA HIS A 22 5.03 -3.40 -5.99
C HIS A 22 4.71 -4.86 -5.66
N VAL A 23 4.41 -5.63 -6.70
CA VAL A 23 4.15 -7.07 -6.65
C VAL A 23 5.25 -7.75 -7.46
N VAL A 24 6.11 -8.51 -6.77
CA VAL A 24 7.30 -9.15 -7.34
C VAL A 24 7.12 -10.66 -7.33
N ASP A 25 6.87 -11.23 -8.51
CA ASP A 25 6.93 -12.68 -8.73
C ASP A 25 8.40 -13.08 -8.95
N LYS A 26 9.02 -13.63 -7.89
CA LYS A 26 10.42 -14.04 -7.88
C LYS A 26 10.70 -15.23 -8.80
N ALA A 27 9.72 -16.12 -9.02
CA ALA A 27 9.93 -17.29 -9.87
C ALA A 27 10.09 -16.90 -11.34
N ARG A 28 9.30 -15.93 -11.81
CA ARG A 28 9.40 -15.41 -13.18
C ARG A 28 10.28 -14.16 -13.29
N ASN A 29 10.75 -13.63 -12.17
CA ASN A 29 11.46 -12.35 -12.08
C ASN A 29 10.69 -11.19 -12.74
N VAL A 30 9.38 -11.11 -12.47
CA VAL A 30 8.47 -10.10 -13.02
C VAL A 30 7.99 -9.18 -11.91
N THR A 31 7.99 -7.87 -12.15
CA THR A 31 7.46 -6.86 -11.22
C THR A 31 6.28 -6.12 -11.85
N SER A 32 5.16 -6.09 -11.12
CA SER A 32 4.00 -5.24 -11.43
C SER A 32 3.91 -4.13 -10.39
N SER A 33 3.62 -2.91 -10.82
CA SER A 33 3.63 -1.72 -9.96
C SER A 33 2.34 -0.94 -10.12
N TYR A 34 1.70 -0.66 -8.98
CA TYR A 34 0.61 0.29 -8.86
C TYR A 34 1.20 1.61 -8.42
N ILE A 35 1.11 2.65 -9.23
CA ILE A 35 1.65 3.98 -8.90
C ILE A 35 0.55 5.00 -9.16
N ASN A 36 0.30 5.86 -8.18
CA ASN A 36 -0.65 6.98 -8.29
C ASN A 36 -2.03 6.59 -8.82
N GLY A 37 -2.56 5.44 -8.44
CA GLY A 37 -3.89 5.01 -8.84
C GLY A 37 -3.93 4.00 -9.99
N VAL A 38 -2.79 3.71 -10.64
CA VAL A 38 -2.75 2.96 -11.90
C VAL A 38 -1.75 1.81 -11.83
N TRP A 39 -2.17 0.62 -12.24
CA TRP A 39 -1.27 -0.52 -12.47
C TRP A 39 -0.55 -0.36 -13.82
N ASN A 40 0.77 -0.49 -13.84
CA ASN A 40 1.53 -0.58 -15.10
C ASN A 40 1.21 -1.88 -15.88
N ARG A 41 0.85 -2.93 -15.14
CA ARG A 41 0.41 -4.25 -15.59
C ARG A 41 -0.42 -4.86 -14.47
N GLN A 42 -1.52 -5.50 -14.81
CA GLN A 42 -2.27 -6.30 -13.84
C GLN A 42 -1.35 -7.42 -13.30
N PRO A 43 -1.16 -7.53 -11.98
CA PRO A 43 -0.31 -8.57 -11.42
C PRO A 43 -0.93 -9.95 -11.69
N GLU A 44 -0.20 -10.76 -12.43
CA GLU A 44 -0.38 -12.21 -12.50
C GLU A 44 0.77 -12.81 -11.70
N VAL A 45 0.53 -13.82 -10.87
CA VAL A 45 1.56 -14.42 -10.01
C VAL A 45 1.59 -15.94 -10.18
N THR A 46 2.77 -16.53 -10.08
CA THR A 46 2.91 -18.00 -10.06
C THR A 46 2.60 -18.51 -8.65
N ALA A 47 1.80 -19.58 -8.55
CA ALA A 47 1.56 -20.25 -7.28
C ALA A 47 2.88 -20.76 -6.65
N GLY A 48 2.91 -20.84 -5.32
CA GLY A 48 4.05 -21.26 -4.52
C GLY A 48 4.74 -20.12 -3.74
N ASN A 49 5.86 -20.44 -3.10
CA ASN A 49 6.61 -19.53 -2.25
C ASN A 49 7.52 -18.57 -3.04
N ASN A 50 6.90 -17.73 -3.86
CA ASN A 50 7.62 -16.93 -4.85
C ASN A 50 7.18 -15.47 -4.88
N LEU A 51 6.22 -15.06 -4.05
CA LEU A 51 5.69 -13.71 -4.12
C LEU A 51 6.29 -12.82 -3.03
N TYR A 52 6.74 -11.63 -3.41
CA TYR A 52 7.08 -10.56 -2.48
C TYR A 52 6.27 -9.33 -2.84
N ILE A 53 5.64 -8.70 -1.85
CA ILE A 53 4.86 -7.48 -2.06
C ILE A 53 5.43 -6.40 -1.18
N SER A 54 5.66 -5.22 -1.75
CA SER A 54 5.98 -4.03 -0.97
C SER A 54 5.00 -2.90 -1.26
N ALA A 55 4.82 -2.04 -0.28
CA ALA A 55 4.01 -0.85 -0.40
C ALA A 55 4.76 0.34 0.16
N CYS A 56 4.63 1.48 -0.52
CA CYS A 56 5.20 2.74 -0.10
C CYS A 56 4.12 3.79 0.09
N ALA A 57 4.22 4.52 1.19
CA ALA A 57 3.32 5.60 1.54
C ALA A 57 4.10 6.85 1.92
N LYS A 58 3.45 8.01 1.71
CA LYS A 58 3.93 9.29 2.21
C LYS A 58 2.97 9.74 3.29
N ASN A 59 3.48 9.88 4.51
CA ASN A 59 2.68 10.43 5.60
C ASN A 59 2.93 11.94 5.68
N GLN A 60 1.99 12.72 5.17
CA GLN A 60 2.08 14.18 5.18
C GLN A 60 1.50 14.80 6.46
N GLY A 61 0.90 13.98 7.34
CA GLY A 61 0.33 14.37 8.63
C GLY A 61 1.23 14.07 9.84
N GLY A 62 0.61 13.89 11.00
CA GLY A 62 1.27 13.44 12.24
C GLY A 62 1.83 12.03 12.11
N ALA A 63 2.64 11.58 13.07
CA ALA A 63 3.11 10.19 13.10
C ALA A 63 1.94 9.21 12.97
N GLY A 64 2.15 8.05 12.35
CA GLY A 64 1.08 7.08 12.08
C GLY A 64 1.64 5.70 11.72
N ASN A 65 0.81 4.79 11.20
CA ASN A 65 1.20 3.43 10.82
C ASN A 65 0.84 3.14 9.36
N LEU A 66 1.78 2.52 8.63
CA LEU A 66 1.52 1.87 7.33
C LEU A 66 1.34 0.39 7.58
N THR A 67 0.18 -0.15 7.18
CA THR A 67 -0.11 -1.58 7.23
C THR A 67 -0.35 -2.12 5.83
N LEU A 68 0.34 -3.20 5.50
CA LEU A 68 0.16 -3.99 4.29
C LEU A 68 -0.36 -5.37 4.68
N THR A 69 -1.52 -5.76 4.17
CA THR A 69 -2.15 -7.06 4.46
C THR A 69 -2.57 -7.73 3.17
N ILE A 70 -2.19 -9.00 3.03
CA ILE A 70 -2.53 -9.86 1.89
C ILE A 70 -3.52 -10.91 2.36
N LYS A 71 -4.67 -10.98 1.69
CA LYS A 71 -5.72 -11.94 2.01
C LYS A 71 -6.06 -12.80 0.80
N ASP A 72 -6.43 -14.05 1.06
CA ASP A 72 -7.06 -14.89 0.04
C ASP A 72 -8.55 -14.57 -0.13
N ASP A 73 -9.18 -15.28 -1.07
CA ASP A 73 -10.60 -15.17 -1.39
C ASP A 73 -11.54 -15.61 -0.26
N THR A 74 -11.05 -16.37 0.73
CA THR A 74 -11.79 -16.72 1.95
C THR A 74 -11.68 -15.63 3.02
N GLY A 75 -10.80 -14.65 2.82
CA GLY A 75 -10.50 -13.60 3.78
C GLY A 75 -9.38 -13.94 4.77
N ALA A 76 -8.74 -15.11 4.63
CA ALA A 76 -7.63 -15.51 5.48
C ALA A 76 -6.39 -14.66 5.18
N ILE A 77 -5.69 -14.23 6.23
CA ILE A 77 -4.46 -13.42 6.09
C ILE A 77 -3.29 -14.35 5.78
N LEU A 78 -2.67 -14.15 4.61
CA LEU A 78 -1.49 -14.89 4.18
C LEU A 78 -0.19 -14.21 4.62
N ALA A 79 -0.20 -12.87 4.62
CA ALA A 79 0.92 -12.06 5.08
C ALA A 79 0.42 -10.71 5.58
N SER A 80 1.08 -10.18 6.60
CA SER A 80 0.86 -8.83 7.08
C SER A 80 2.16 -8.22 7.55
N ALA A 81 2.34 -6.93 7.30
CA ALA A 81 3.47 -6.16 7.79
C ALA A 81 2.97 -4.78 8.22
N THR A 82 3.52 -4.25 9.31
CA THR A 82 3.24 -2.89 9.79
C THR A 82 4.52 -2.16 10.17
N ILE A 83 4.62 -0.88 9.81
CA ILE A 83 5.69 0.03 10.26
C ILE A 83 5.12 1.34 10.77
N ASN A 84 5.87 1.95 11.70
CA ASN A 84 5.59 3.30 12.17
C ASN A 84 6.15 4.33 11.19
N LEU A 85 5.35 5.34 10.90
CA LEU A 85 5.64 6.45 9.99
C LEU A 85 5.90 7.70 10.84
N GLY A 86 7.05 8.32 10.65
CA GLY A 86 7.30 9.69 11.07
C GLY A 86 6.60 10.71 10.16
N THR A 87 6.57 11.97 10.58
CA THR A 87 5.98 13.07 9.79
C THR A 87 6.84 13.40 8.56
N GLY A 88 6.19 13.59 7.40
CA GLY A 88 6.78 14.17 6.20
C GLY A 88 7.65 13.24 5.35
N ALA A 89 8.00 12.06 5.84
CA ALA A 89 8.86 11.11 5.12
C ALA A 89 8.05 10.11 4.26
N GLY A 90 8.70 9.63 3.21
CA GLY A 90 8.25 8.47 2.44
C GLY A 90 8.76 7.20 3.10
N PHE A 91 7.87 6.25 3.34
CA PHE A 91 8.21 4.97 3.96
C PHE A 91 7.76 3.83 3.07
N CYS A 92 8.53 2.75 3.08
CA CYS A 92 8.20 1.53 2.38
C CYS A 92 8.25 0.36 3.34
N ILE A 93 7.32 -0.57 3.16
CA ILE A 93 7.26 -1.84 3.87
C ILE A 93 7.16 -2.98 2.87
N GLY A 94 7.79 -4.11 3.18
CA GLY A 94 7.67 -5.34 2.42
C GLY A 94 7.04 -6.44 3.25
N THR A 95 6.36 -7.37 2.60
CA THR A 95 6.12 -8.70 3.15
C THR A 95 7.41 -9.52 3.08
N ASP A 96 7.50 -10.62 3.82
CA ASP A 96 8.43 -11.69 3.44
C ASP A 96 7.97 -12.38 2.14
N THR A 97 8.68 -13.42 1.73
CA THR A 97 8.20 -14.26 0.62
C THR A 97 6.94 -15.00 1.07
N ILE A 98 5.88 -14.87 0.29
CA ILE A 98 4.56 -15.43 0.57
C ILE A 98 4.39 -16.70 -0.25
N ASN A 99 3.91 -17.75 0.40
CA ASN A 99 3.42 -18.95 -0.26
C ASN A 99 2.00 -18.69 -0.78
N MET A 100 1.87 -18.45 -2.09
CA MET A 100 0.59 -18.17 -2.73
C MET A 100 -0.06 -19.46 -3.21
N PRO A 101 -1.22 -19.87 -2.68
CA PRO A 101 -2.03 -20.91 -3.32
C PRO A 101 -2.42 -20.52 -4.78
N ASP A 102 -3.11 -21.41 -5.49
CA ASP A 102 -3.66 -21.06 -6.81
C ASP A 102 -5.09 -20.51 -6.64
N ARG A 103 -5.21 -19.24 -6.24
CA ARG A 103 -6.48 -18.57 -5.90
C ARG A 103 -6.46 -17.07 -6.27
N ALA A 104 -7.58 -16.39 -6.04
CA ALA A 104 -7.65 -14.93 -6.09
C ALA A 104 -7.23 -14.31 -4.76
N TYR A 105 -6.71 -13.07 -4.82
CA TYR A 105 -6.14 -12.37 -3.66
C TYR A 105 -6.50 -10.90 -3.62
N ALA A 106 -6.55 -10.35 -2.41
CA ALA A 106 -6.67 -8.93 -2.15
C ALA A 106 -5.41 -8.38 -1.49
N ILE A 107 -4.87 -7.30 -2.06
CA ILE A 107 -3.79 -6.51 -1.46
C ILE A 107 -4.44 -5.30 -0.80
N ASN A 108 -4.43 -5.27 0.53
CA ASN A 108 -4.95 -4.14 1.29
C ASN A 108 -3.78 -3.36 1.86
N CYS A 109 -3.69 -2.09 1.51
CA CYS A 109 -2.70 -1.19 2.07
C CYS A 109 -3.41 0.01 2.67
N SER A 110 -3.14 0.28 3.94
CA SER A 110 -3.77 1.37 4.67
C SER A 110 -2.74 2.15 5.46
N VAL A 111 -2.98 3.45 5.56
CA VAL A 111 -2.20 4.35 6.40
C VAL A 111 -3.16 5.01 7.38
N HIS A 112 -2.84 4.92 8.66
CA HIS A 112 -3.60 5.54 9.73
C HIS A 112 -2.68 6.51 10.48
N PRO A 113 -3.08 7.77 10.71
CA PRO A 113 -2.44 8.63 11.70
C PRO A 113 -2.49 8.01 13.11
#